data_AF-A0A0K1P6E3-F1
#
_entry.id   AF-A0A0K1P6E3-F1
#
_cell.length_a   1.000
_cell.length_b   1.000
_cell.length_c   1.000
_cell.angle_alpha   90.00
_cell.angle_beta   90.00
_cell.angle_gamma   90.00
#
_symmetry.space_group_name_H-M   'P 1'
#
loop_
_entity.id
_entity.type
_entity.pdbx_description
1 polymer ?
#
loop_
_entity_poly.entity_id
_entity_poly.type
_entity_poly.pdbx_seq_one_letter_code
_entity_poly.pdbx_strand_id
1 'polypeptide(L)'
;MSYNKILDRDIETIKKDLLAIIESTKTQYANTFESLKTKNYEIAQEVINNDIKINDMQNNFTRMALWKIAKQQMVAGDLRLAVGGVLICREVERIADVAKNICYFSLKYKPETIEIQQISKMFDLVNKMLNIILNLVENYTEDQHQKVLQVEEKITDEFNLINKTLAEKILNSKSKDEAEKIITIVKQLKNLERASEQLINIEETVQFIRTGKFEELQEYINKKNEKK
;
A
#
# COMPACT_ATOMS: atom_id res chain seq x y z
N MET A 1 23.33 26.46 -19.11
CA MET A 1 21.95 26.46 -18.56
C MET A 1 22.04 26.91 -17.11
N SER A 2 21.18 27.83 -16.65
CA SER A 2 21.18 28.28 -15.26
C SER A 2 21.01 27.09 -14.31
N TYR A 3 21.75 27.07 -13.21
CA TYR A 3 21.74 26.02 -12.18
C TYR A 3 20.32 25.62 -11.76
N ASN A 4 19.44 26.61 -11.59
CA ASN A 4 18.03 26.40 -11.23
C ASN A 4 17.30 25.50 -12.25
N LYS A 5 17.56 25.63 -13.55
CA LYS A 5 16.91 24.79 -14.58
C LYS A 5 17.30 23.32 -14.50
N ILE A 6 18.51 23.00 -14.00
CA ILE A 6 18.96 21.61 -13.86
C ILE A 6 18.30 20.99 -12.63
N LEU A 7 18.26 21.72 -11.50
CA LEU A 7 17.59 21.31 -10.28
C LEU A 7 16.08 21.10 -10.53
N ASP A 8 15.41 22.06 -11.17
CA ASP A 8 13.99 21.96 -11.51
C ASP A 8 13.70 20.69 -12.31
N ARG A 9 14.51 20.41 -13.34
CA ARG A 9 14.40 19.18 -14.13
C ARG A 9 14.63 17.93 -13.29
N ASP A 10 15.58 18.01 -12.36
CA ASP A 10 15.89 16.87 -11.50
C ASP A 10 14.74 16.53 -10.55
N ILE A 11 14.10 17.55 -9.99
CA ILE A 11 12.90 17.43 -9.15
C ILE A 11 11.70 16.91 -9.95
N GLU A 12 11.47 17.43 -11.16
CA GLU A 12 10.40 16.93 -12.02
C GLU A 12 10.61 15.46 -12.41
N THR A 13 11.87 15.02 -12.58
CA THR A 13 12.17 13.60 -12.78
C THR A 13 11.80 12.77 -11.56
N ILE A 14 12.13 13.23 -10.34
CA ILE A 14 11.77 12.53 -9.09
C ILE A 14 10.26 12.38 -8.99
N LYS A 15 9.49 13.46 -9.21
CA LYS A 15 8.01 13.38 -9.17
C LYS A 15 7.48 12.39 -10.21
N LYS A 16 7.95 12.51 -11.46
CA LYS A 16 7.50 11.66 -12.56
C LYS A 16 7.77 10.18 -12.30
N ASP A 17 8.97 9.84 -11.86
CA ASP A 17 9.35 8.44 -11.62
C ASP A 17 8.60 7.86 -10.42
N LEU A 18 8.35 8.67 -9.37
CA LEU A 18 7.52 8.26 -8.24
C LEU A 18 6.08 7.95 -8.68
N LEU A 19 5.48 8.83 -9.49
CA LEU A 19 4.13 8.62 -10.03
C LEU A 19 4.05 7.38 -10.92
N ALA A 20 5.11 7.08 -11.69
CA ALA A 20 5.14 5.87 -12.52
C ALA A 20 5.09 4.58 -11.69
N ILE A 21 5.77 4.55 -10.54
CA ILE A 21 5.74 3.40 -9.62
C ILE A 21 4.35 3.26 -9.01
N ILE A 22 3.79 4.37 -8.55
CA ILE A 22 2.44 4.45 -8.01
C ILE A 22 1.40 3.90 -8.99
N GLU A 23 1.43 4.33 -10.26
CA GLU A 23 0.49 3.87 -11.27
C GLU A 23 0.66 2.38 -11.60
N SER A 24 1.91 1.89 -11.56
CA SER A 24 2.20 0.45 -11.71
C SER A 24 1.61 -0.37 -10.56
N THR A 25 1.76 0.10 -9.31
CA THR A 25 1.15 -0.53 -8.14
C THR A 25 -0.38 -0.49 -8.19
N LYS A 26 -0.97 0.62 -8.65
CA LYS A 26 -2.43 0.74 -8.84
C LYS A 26 -2.95 -0.27 -9.86
N THR A 27 -2.25 -0.42 -10.98
CA THR A 27 -2.56 -1.42 -12.00
C THR A 27 -2.47 -2.83 -11.43
N GLN A 28 -1.42 -3.12 -10.65
CA GLN A 28 -1.27 -4.40 -9.96
C GLN A 28 -2.44 -4.68 -9.01
N TYR A 29 -2.86 -3.70 -8.21
CA TYR A 29 -4.01 -3.81 -7.31
C TYR A 29 -5.33 -4.05 -8.05
N ALA A 30 -5.57 -3.33 -9.15
CA ALA A 30 -6.76 -3.50 -9.97
C ALA A 30 -6.82 -4.92 -10.55
N ASN A 31 -5.70 -5.41 -11.09
CA ASN A 31 -5.59 -6.77 -11.63
C ASN A 31 -5.76 -7.84 -10.54
N THR A 32 -5.19 -7.64 -9.35
CA THR A 32 -5.42 -8.54 -8.21
C THR A 32 -6.90 -8.61 -7.87
N PHE A 33 -7.58 -7.47 -7.78
CA PHE A 33 -9.00 -7.42 -7.46
C PHE A 33 -9.87 -8.10 -8.52
N GLU A 34 -9.56 -7.88 -9.80
CA GLU A 34 -10.22 -8.56 -10.92
C GLU A 34 -10.01 -10.07 -10.86
N SER A 35 -8.76 -10.52 -10.63
CA SER A 35 -8.41 -11.94 -10.52
C SER A 35 -9.17 -12.64 -9.40
N LEU A 36 -9.35 -11.96 -8.25
CA LEU A 36 -10.13 -12.48 -7.14
C LEU A 36 -11.61 -12.61 -7.51
N LYS A 37 -12.22 -11.53 -8.01
CA LYS A 37 -13.66 -11.50 -8.32
C LYS A 37 -14.07 -12.50 -9.40
N THR A 38 -13.24 -12.67 -10.41
CA THR A 38 -13.52 -13.53 -11.57
C THR A 38 -12.96 -14.94 -11.39
N LYS A 39 -12.18 -15.20 -10.33
CA LYS A 39 -11.35 -16.40 -10.18
C LYS A 39 -10.43 -16.64 -11.38
N ASN A 40 -10.01 -15.56 -12.04
CA ASN A 40 -9.09 -15.66 -13.18
C ASN A 40 -7.66 -15.84 -12.68
N TYR A 41 -7.21 -17.08 -12.70
CA TYR A 41 -5.87 -17.49 -12.27
C TYR A 41 -4.75 -17.02 -13.21
N GLU A 42 -5.06 -16.75 -14.49
CA GLU A 42 -4.06 -16.21 -15.43
C GLU A 42 -3.67 -14.80 -15.03
N ILE A 43 -4.64 -13.94 -14.73
CA ILE A 43 -4.39 -12.57 -14.22
C ILE A 43 -3.61 -12.62 -12.90
N ALA A 44 -3.94 -13.55 -12.00
CA ALA A 44 -3.20 -13.71 -10.74
C ALA A 44 -1.72 -14.08 -10.98
N GLN A 45 -1.45 -14.96 -11.95
CA GLN A 45 -0.09 -15.33 -12.32
C GLN A 45 0.67 -14.17 -12.97
N GLU A 46 0.00 -13.37 -13.80
CA GLU A 46 0.59 -12.17 -14.39
C GLU A 46 0.99 -11.14 -13.32
N VAL A 47 0.13 -10.90 -12.33
CA VAL A 47 0.46 -10.02 -11.19
C VAL A 47 1.74 -10.48 -10.50
N ILE A 48 1.82 -11.77 -10.16
CA ILE A 48 2.99 -12.34 -9.50
C ILE A 48 4.26 -12.14 -10.33
N ASN A 49 4.19 -12.37 -11.64
CA ASN A 49 5.34 -12.26 -12.53
C ASN A 49 5.76 -10.80 -12.74
N ASN A 50 4.81 -9.86 -12.69
CA ASN A 50 5.08 -8.45 -12.91
C ASN A 50 5.58 -7.71 -11.67
N ASP A 51 5.39 -8.26 -10.47
CA ASP A 51 5.81 -7.64 -9.20
C ASP A 51 7.30 -7.28 -9.16
N ILE A 52 8.16 -8.11 -9.78
CA ILE A 52 9.60 -7.83 -9.87
C ILE A 52 9.91 -6.49 -10.54
N LYS A 53 9.05 -6.05 -11.48
CA LYS A 53 9.21 -4.76 -12.15
C LYS A 53 9.03 -3.61 -11.17
N ILE A 54 8.09 -3.70 -10.23
CA ILE A 54 7.89 -2.67 -9.19
C ILE A 54 9.10 -2.62 -8.26
N ASN A 55 9.65 -3.78 -7.89
CA ASN A 55 10.88 -3.85 -7.08
C ASN A 55 12.08 -3.20 -7.81
N ASP A 56 12.23 -3.48 -9.10
CA ASP A 56 13.27 -2.86 -9.92
C ASP A 56 13.07 -1.35 -10.05
N MET A 57 11.84 -0.89 -10.25
CA MET A 57 11.53 0.54 -10.29
C MET A 57 11.84 1.21 -8.94
N GLN A 58 11.52 0.59 -7.81
CA GLN A 58 11.83 1.12 -6.47
C GLN A 58 13.34 1.25 -6.25
N ASN A 59 14.11 0.23 -6.62
CA ASN A 59 15.56 0.24 -6.52
C ASN A 59 16.19 1.31 -7.42
N ASN A 60 15.70 1.42 -8.66
CA ASN A 60 16.18 2.42 -9.62
C ASN A 60 15.83 3.83 -9.16
N PHE A 61 14.61 4.05 -8.69
CA PHE A 61 14.15 5.31 -8.13
C PHE A 61 15.02 5.74 -6.94
N THR A 62 15.24 4.83 -5.98
CA THR A 62 16.03 5.11 -4.79
C THR A 62 17.45 5.52 -5.15
N ARG A 63 18.10 4.78 -6.07
CA ARG A 63 19.45 5.09 -6.55
C ARG A 63 19.50 6.45 -7.25
N MET A 64 18.53 6.72 -8.12
CA MET A 64 18.41 7.97 -8.88
C MET A 64 18.20 9.17 -7.95
N ALA A 65 17.28 9.05 -6.98
CA ALA A 65 16.99 10.10 -6.00
C ALA A 65 18.21 10.40 -5.12
N LEU A 66 18.87 9.38 -4.58
CA LEU A 66 20.08 9.54 -3.77
C LEU A 66 21.22 10.18 -4.56
N TRP A 67 21.40 9.79 -5.83
CA TRP A 67 22.42 10.41 -6.68
C TRP A 67 22.13 11.89 -6.94
N LYS A 68 20.85 12.26 -7.17
CA LYS A 68 20.44 13.66 -7.35
C LYS A 68 20.62 14.47 -6.07
N ILE A 69 20.28 13.92 -4.91
CA ILE A 69 20.52 14.53 -3.59
C ILE A 69 22.03 14.79 -3.39
N ALA A 70 22.87 13.81 -3.70
CA ALA A 70 24.32 13.94 -3.53
C ALA A 70 24.96 14.96 -4.49
N LYS A 71 24.39 15.10 -5.70
CA LYS A 71 24.95 15.94 -6.76
C LYS A 71 24.51 17.41 -6.70
N GLN A 72 23.31 17.67 -6.19
CA GLN A 72 22.71 19.00 -6.20
C GLN A 72 22.71 19.61 -4.79
N GLN A 73 22.84 20.93 -4.67
CA GLN A 73 22.54 21.64 -3.42
C GLN A 73 21.03 21.85 -3.31
N MET A 74 20.29 20.76 -3.03
CA MET A 74 18.86 20.85 -2.74
C MET A 74 18.64 21.66 -1.46
N VAL A 75 17.79 22.67 -1.52
CA VAL A 75 17.37 23.45 -0.34
C VAL A 75 16.09 22.87 0.25
N ALA A 76 15.74 23.29 1.47
CA ALA A 76 14.75 22.66 2.36
C ALA A 76 13.60 21.90 1.69
N GLY A 77 12.78 22.54 0.84
CA GLY A 77 11.62 21.91 0.20
C GLY A 77 11.99 20.79 -0.78
N ASP A 78 12.97 21.03 -1.64
CA ASP A 78 13.44 20.07 -2.65
C ASP A 78 14.04 18.83 -2.00
N LEU A 79 14.81 19.02 -0.92
CA LEU A 79 15.38 17.91 -0.16
C LEU A 79 14.29 17.06 0.51
N ARG A 80 13.29 17.71 1.11
CA ARG A 80 12.15 16.98 1.71
C ARG A 80 11.39 16.18 0.67
N LEU A 81 11.15 16.75 -0.52
CA LEU A 81 10.49 16.03 -1.61
C LEU A 81 11.31 14.82 -2.07
N ALA A 82 12.62 14.97 -2.25
CA ALA A 82 13.49 13.87 -2.69
C ALA A 82 13.57 12.76 -1.65
N VAL A 83 13.77 13.09 -0.37
CA VAL A 83 13.81 12.12 0.74
C VAL A 83 12.44 11.48 0.96
N GLY A 84 11.38 12.28 1.00
CA GLY A 84 10.01 11.79 1.14
C GLY A 84 9.60 10.89 -0.01
N GLY A 85 10.02 11.21 -1.24
CA GLY A 85 9.83 10.33 -2.40
C GLY A 85 10.46 8.95 -2.20
N VAL A 86 11.67 8.85 -1.62
CA VAL A 86 12.31 7.56 -1.32
C VAL A 86 11.51 6.76 -0.29
N LEU A 87 11.00 7.43 0.75
CA LEU A 87 10.17 6.80 1.78
C LEU A 87 8.83 6.31 1.19
N ILE A 88 8.12 7.16 0.44
CA ILE A 88 6.86 6.80 -0.22
C ILE A 88 7.08 5.64 -1.19
N CYS A 89 8.12 5.69 -2.01
CA CYS A 89 8.45 4.64 -2.97
C CYS A 89 8.62 3.26 -2.31
N ARG A 90 9.20 3.22 -1.11
CA ARG A 90 9.35 1.99 -0.34
C ARG A 90 8.00 1.46 0.18
N GLU A 91 7.15 2.34 0.69
CA GLU A 91 5.83 1.94 1.17
C GLU A 91 4.93 1.47 0.02
N VAL A 92 5.04 2.09 -1.16
CA VAL A 92 4.32 1.68 -2.38
C VAL A 92 4.72 0.28 -2.86
N GLU A 93 6.00 -0.10 -2.74
CA GLU A 93 6.47 -1.46 -3.05
C GLU A 93 5.91 -2.49 -2.06
N ARG A 94 5.91 -2.19 -0.76
CA ARG A 94 5.32 -3.06 0.27
C ARG A 94 3.82 -3.30 0.06
N ILE A 95 3.11 -2.27 -0.38
CA ILE A 95 1.71 -2.35 -0.81
C ILE A 95 1.62 -3.33 -2.00
N ALA A 96 2.44 -3.18 -3.04
CA ALA A 96 2.47 -4.11 -4.17
C ALA A 96 2.71 -5.57 -3.76
N ASP A 97 3.61 -5.83 -2.80
CA ASP A 97 3.88 -7.16 -2.27
C ASP A 97 2.63 -7.81 -1.62
N VAL A 98 1.78 -7.02 -0.95
CA VAL A 98 0.49 -7.50 -0.42
C VAL A 98 -0.40 -8.01 -1.54
N ALA A 99 -0.51 -7.29 -2.66
CA ALA A 99 -1.29 -7.72 -3.82
C ALA A 99 -0.74 -9.02 -4.44
N LYS A 100 0.59 -9.14 -4.57
CA LYS A 100 1.24 -10.37 -5.02
C LYS A 100 0.92 -11.55 -4.09
N ASN A 101 1.02 -11.35 -2.77
CA ASN A 101 0.75 -12.41 -1.78
C ASN A 101 -0.68 -12.94 -1.87
N ILE A 102 -1.65 -12.06 -2.14
CA ILE A 102 -3.05 -12.42 -2.35
C ILE A 102 -3.24 -13.23 -3.64
N CYS A 103 -2.56 -12.85 -4.73
CA CYS A 103 -2.57 -13.63 -5.97
C CYS A 103 -1.94 -15.03 -5.78
N TYR A 104 -0.81 -15.13 -5.06
CA TYR A 104 -0.21 -16.42 -4.70
C TYR A 104 -1.17 -17.29 -3.90
N PHE A 105 -1.86 -16.69 -2.93
CA PHE A 105 -2.88 -17.37 -2.14
C PHE A 105 -4.00 -17.92 -3.04
N SER A 106 -4.53 -17.08 -3.95
CA SER A 106 -5.59 -17.48 -4.88
C SER A 106 -5.19 -18.68 -5.75
N LEU A 107 -3.97 -18.67 -6.31
CA LEU A 107 -3.46 -19.76 -7.15
C LEU A 107 -3.23 -21.05 -6.37
N LYS A 108 -2.61 -20.95 -5.20
CA LYS A 108 -2.19 -22.12 -4.43
C LYS A 108 -3.35 -22.81 -3.74
N TYR A 109 -4.26 -22.03 -3.14
CA TYR A 109 -5.31 -22.55 -2.27
C TYR A 109 -6.68 -22.63 -2.95
N LYS A 110 -6.86 -21.95 -4.10
CA LYS A 110 -8.10 -21.93 -4.88
C LYS A 110 -9.34 -21.71 -3.99
N PRO A 111 -9.41 -20.56 -3.29
CA PRO A 111 -10.43 -20.30 -2.29
C PRO A 111 -11.85 -20.38 -2.85
N GLU A 112 -12.78 -20.75 -1.97
CA GLU A 112 -14.20 -20.76 -2.27
C GLU A 112 -14.75 -19.34 -2.44
N THR A 113 -15.93 -19.22 -3.05
CA THR A 113 -16.55 -17.92 -3.33
C THR A 113 -16.76 -17.10 -2.05
N ILE A 114 -17.14 -17.74 -0.94
CA ILE A 114 -17.36 -17.07 0.33
C ILE A 114 -16.06 -16.49 0.92
N GLU A 115 -14.94 -17.19 0.77
CA GLU A 115 -13.62 -16.78 1.25
C GLU A 115 -13.09 -15.60 0.42
N ILE A 116 -13.28 -15.67 -0.90
CA ILE A 116 -12.97 -14.58 -1.82
C ILE A 116 -13.79 -13.34 -1.48
N GLN A 117 -15.08 -13.47 -1.17
CA GLN A 117 -15.93 -12.34 -0.79
C GLN A 117 -15.42 -11.62 0.46
N GLN A 118 -14.97 -12.37 1.47
CA GLN A 118 -14.39 -11.80 2.70
C GLN A 118 -13.12 -10.99 2.40
N ILE A 119 -12.19 -11.58 1.64
CA ILE A 119 -10.94 -10.90 1.25
C ILE A 119 -11.25 -9.67 0.36
N SER A 120 -12.15 -9.82 -0.62
CA SER A 120 -12.50 -8.76 -1.57
C SER A 120 -13.14 -7.55 -0.89
N LYS A 121 -13.94 -7.77 0.17
CA LYS A 121 -14.57 -6.68 0.92
C LYS A 121 -13.53 -5.78 1.59
N MET A 122 -12.54 -6.38 2.24
CA MET A 122 -11.44 -5.65 2.86
C MET A 122 -10.49 -5.06 1.81
N PHE A 123 -10.23 -5.79 0.72
CA PHE A 123 -9.41 -5.30 -0.41
C PHE A 123 -9.99 -4.03 -1.03
N ASP A 124 -11.31 -3.95 -1.19
CA ASP A 124 -11.99 -2.77 -1.72
C ASP A 124 -11.80 -1.53 -0.84
N LEU A 125 -11.80 -1.70 0.49
CA LEU A 125 -11.51 -0.61 1.43
C LEU A 125 -10.06 -0.13 1.33
N VAL A 126 -9.10 -1.05 1.27
CA VAL A 126 -7.69 -0.74 1.05
C VAL A 126 -7.49 -0.03 -0.29
N ASN A 127 -8.15 -0.48 -1.36
CA ASN A 127 -8.08 0.17 -2.67
C ASN A 127 -8.69 1.59 -2.66
N LYS A 128 -9.77 1.82 -1.91
CA LYS A 128 -10.31 3.18 -1.68
C LYS A 128 -9.30 4.08 -0.98
N MET A 129 -8.66 3.58 0.08
CA MET A 129 -7.62 4.32 0.81
C MET A 129 -6.41 4.59 -0.08
N LEU A 130 -5.99 3.62 -0.91
CA LEU A 130 -4.93 3.78 -1.89
C LEU A 130 -5.26 4.95 -2.83
N ASN A 131 -6.44 4.97 -3.46
CA ASN A 131 -6.83 6.07 -4.35
C ASN A 131 -6.81 7.46 -3.67
N ILE A 132 -7.20 7.56 -2.40
CA ILE A 132 -7.10 8.80 -1.61
C ILE A 132 -5.65 9.24 -1.47
N ILE A 133 -4.76 8.31 -1.09
CA ILE A 133 -3.33 8.55 -0.92
C ILE A 133 -2.65 8.90 -2.25
N LEU A 134 -3.04 8.27 -3.36
CA LEU A 134 -2.46 8.59 -4.66
C LEU A 134 -2.75 10.02 -5.08
N ASN A 135 -4.00 10.48 -4.89
CA ASN A 135 -4.37 11.87 -5.15
C ASN A 135 -3.56 12.85 -4.27
N LEU A 136 -3.26 12.47 -3.01
CA LEU A 136 -2.39 13.25 -2.13
C LEU A 136 -0.95 13.34 -2.63
N VAL A 137 -0.40 12.26 -3.21
CA VAL A 137 0.97 12.27 -3.76
C VAL A 137 1.04 13.04 -5.09
N GLU A 138 -0.01 12.99 -5.91
CA GLU A 138 -0.13 13.82 -7.10
C GLU A 138 -0.26 15.31 -6.75
N ASN A 139 -0.94 15.61 -5.64
CA ASN A 139 -1.19 16.97 -5.18
C ASN A 139 -0.87 17.15 -3.69
N TYR A 140 0.41 17.34 -3.39
CA TYR A 140 0.94 17.55 -2.03
C TYR A 140 0.32 18.74 -1.25
N THR A 141 -0.52 19.57 -1.88
CA THR A 141 -1.16 20.72 -1.24
C THR A 141 -2.46 20.36 -0.52
N GLU A 142 -3.11 19.27 -0.91
CA GLU A 142 -4.36 18.85 -0.31
C GLU A 142 -4.15 18.27 1.10
N ASP A 143 -5.13 18.50 1.97
CA ASP A 143 -5.23 17.82 3.25
C ASP A 143 -6.40 16.83 3.19
N GLN A 144 -6.08 15.55 3.11
CA GLN A 144 -7.08 14.47 3.16
C GLN A 144 -6.94 13.61 4.41
N HIS A 145 -6.22 14.08 5.42
CA HIS A 145 -5.90 13.36 6.66
C HIS A 145 -7.12 12.71 7.30
N GLN A 146 -8.19 13.50 7.51
CA GLN A 146 -9.43 13.00 8.13
C GLN A 146 -10.12 11.92 7.28
N LYS A 147 -10.02 11.98 5.95
CA LYS A 147 -10.58 10.95 5.07
C LYS A 147 -9.78 9.65 5.17
N VAL A 148 -8.45 9.75 5.22
CA VAL A 148 -7.55 8.61 5.38
C VAL A 148 -7.86 7.87 6.69
N LEU A 149 -7.94 8.59 7.82
CA LEU A 149 -8.28 8.01 9.12
C LEU A 149 -9.67 7.35 9.16
N GLN A 150 -10.67 7.95 8.51
CA GLN A 150 -12.01 7.37 8.45
C GLN A 150 -12.06 6.06 7.65
N VAL A 151 -11.21 5.91 6.63
CA VAL A 151 -11.13 4.66 5.86
C VAL A 151 -10.33 3.61 6.62
N GLU A 152 -9.22 4.00 7.26
CA GLU A 152 -8.46 3.11 8.14
C GLU A 152 -9.33 2.52 9.26
N GLU A 153 -10.13 3.34 9.94
CA GLU A 153 -11.04 2.87 10.98
C GLU A 153 -12.02 1.81 10.46
N LYS A 154 -12.53 1.99 9.23
CA LYS A 154 -13.39 0.98 8.58
C LYS A 154 -12.65 -0.30 8.24
N ILE A 155 -11.37 -0.22 7.85
CA ILE A 155 -10.54 -1.39 7.57
C ILE A 155 -10.31 -2.18 8.85
N THR A 156 -9.98 -1.49 9.95
CA THR A 156 -9.78 -2.09 11.27
C THR A 156 -11.06 -2.74 11.81
N ASP A 157 -12.20 -2.04 11.73
CA ASP A 157 -13.50 -2.59 12.14
C ASP A 157 -13.88 -3.84 11.31
N GLU A 158 -13.69 -3.80 9.99
CA GLU A 158 -13.97 -4.92 9.10
C GLU A 158 -13.04 -6.11 9.37
N PHE A 159 -11.74 -5.86 9.58
CA PHE A 159 -10.77 -6.88 9.96
C PHE A 159 -11.20 -7.57 11.25
N ASN A 160 -11.52 -6.81 12.29
CA ASN A 160 -11.94 -7.35 13.59
C ASN A 160 -13.22 -8.20 13.46
N LEU A 161 -14.20 -7.73 12.69
CA LEU A 161 -15.44 -8.47 12.42
C LEU A 161 -15.17 -9.81 11.73
N ILE A 162 -14.44 -9.79 10.61
CA ILE A 162 -14.15 -11.02 9.84
C ILE A 162 -13.28 -11.97 10.69
N ASN A 163 -12.27 -11.43 11.38
CA ASN A 163 -11.35 -12.23 12.18
C ASN A 163 -12.06 -12.95 13.33
N LYS A 164 -13.04 -12.30 13.99
CA LYS A 164 -13.88 -12.96 15.00
C LYS A 164 -14.67 -14.13 14.42
N THR A 165 -15.30 -13.94 13.26
CA THR A 165 -16.02 -15.02 12.57
C THR A 165 -15.10 -16.17 12.17
N LEU A 166 -13.88 -15.87 11.67
CA LEU A 166 -12.92 -16.91 11.30
C LEU A 166 -12.36 -17.64 12.53
N ALA A 167 -12.16 -16.96 13.66
CA ALA A 167 -11.76 -17.59 14.92
C ALA A 167 -12.81 -18.62 15.40
N GLU A 168 -14.09 -18.26 15.35
CA GLU A 168 -15.19 -19.20 15.65
C GLU A 168 -15.20 -20.40 14.69
N LYS A 169 -14.92 -20.18 13.39
CA LYS A 169 -14.78 -21.29 12.43
C LYS A 169 -13.58 -22.19 12.73
N ILE A 170 -12.45 -21.64 13.18
CA ILE A 170 -11.28 -22.43 13.59
C ILE A 170 -11.64 -23.33 14.78
N LEU A 171 -12.32 -22.78 15.79
CA LEU A 171 -12.74 -23.55 16.98
C LEU A 171 -13.71 -24.68 16.63
N ASN A 172 -14.54 -24.50 15.60
CA ASN A 172 -15.51 -25.49 15.14
C ASN A 172 -15.00 -26.38 13.99
N SER A 173 -13.72 -26.25 13.60
CA SER A 173 -13.14 -27.02 12.51
C SER A 173 -13.13 -28.52 12.83
N LYS A 174 -13.43 -29.35 11.83
CA LYS A 174 -13.52 -30.82 11.98
C LYS A 174 -12.21 -31.54 11.69
N SER A 175 -11.24 -30.82 11.14
CA SER A 175 -9.93 -31.36 10.75
C SER A 175 -8.85 -30.29 10.82
N LYS A 176 -7.59 -30.75 10.92
CA LYS A 176 -6.42 -29.89 10.86
C LYS A 176 -6.35 -29.12 9.53
N ASP A 177 -6.66 -29.77 8.41
CA ASP A 177 -6.64 -29.16 7.08
C ASP A 177 -7.65 -28.01 6.95
N GLU A 178 -8.84 -28.16 7.54
CA GLU A 178 -9.86 -27.09 7.58
C GLU A 178 -9.37 -25.89 8.40
N ALA A 179 -8.79 -26.12 9.57
CA ALA A 179 -8.19 -25.06 10.39
C ALA A 179 -7.04 -24.34 9.65
N GLU A 180 -6.16 -25.09 8.98
CA GLU A 180 -5.03 -24.54 8.23
C GLU A 180 -5.49 -23.64 7.06
N LYS A 181 -6.57 -24.02 6.36
CA LYS A 181 -7.19 -23.17 5.32
C LYS A 181 -7.68 -21.85 5.91
N ILE A 182 -8.42 -21.89 7.02
CA ILE A 182 -8.96 -20.69 7.66
C ILE A 182 -7.83 -19.77 8.13
N ILE A 183 -6.78 -20.33 8.75
CA ILE A 183 -5.58 -19.57 9.15
C ILE A 183 -4.94 -18.87 7.94
N THR A 184 -4.95 -19.51 6.77
CA THR A 184 -4.39 -18.92 5.55
C THR A 184 -5.20 -17.71 5.07
N ILE A 185 -6.53 -17.73 5.25
CA ILE A 185 -7.40 -16.58 4.98
C ILE A 185 -7.10 -15.44 5.97
N VAL A 186 -6.99 -15.75 7.26
CA VAL A 186 -6.62 -14.75 8.30
C VAL A 186 -5.30 -14.06 7.94
N LYS A 187 -4.31 -14.79 7.42
CA LYS A 187 -3.05 -14.21 6.94
C LYS A 187 -3.26 -13.19 5.80
N GLN A 188 -4.18 -13.44 4.87
CA GLN A 188 -4.47 -12.48 3.80
C GLN A 188 -5.15 -11.23 4.32
N LEU A 189 -6.07 -11.37 5.28
CA LEU A 189 -6.70 -10.23 5.94
C LEU A 189 -5.67 -9.38 6.69
N LYS A 190 -4.72 -10.01 7.39
CA LYS A 190 -3.63 -9.29 8.07
C LYS A 190 -2.70 -8.59 7.07
N ASN A 191 -2.45 -9.18 5.90
CA ASN A 191 -1.70 -8.51 4.84
C ASN A 191 -2.43 -7.25 4.34
N LEU A 192 -3.76 -7.28 4.24
CA LEU A 192 -4.56 -6.11 3.88
C LEU A 192 -4.55 -5.01 4.96
N GLU A 193 -4.57 -5.38 6.24
CA GLU A 193 -4.41 -4.40 7.32
C GLU A 193 -3.00 -3.79 7.33
N ARG A 194 -1.96 -4.57 7.05
CA ARG A 194 -0.62 -4.03 6.79
C ARG A 194 -0.61 -3.04 5.63
N ALA A 195 -1.33 -3.31 4.53
CA ALA A 195 -1.46 -2.36 3.43
C ALA A 195 -2.06 -1.02 3.89
N SER A 196 -3.05 -1.02 4.78
CA SER A 196 -3.53 0.23 5.38
C SER A 196 -2.48 0.92 6.25
N GLU A 197 -1.68 0.19 7.03
CA GLU A 197 -0.58 0.78 7.81
C GLU A 197 0.45 1.47 6.90
N GLN A 198 0.80 0.85 5.76
CA GLN A 198 1.70 1.47 4.77
C GLN A 198 1.08 2.73 4.14
N LEU A 199 -0.22 2.75 3.92
CA LEU A 199 -0.92 3.93 3.42
C LEU A 199 -0.92 5.09 4.44
N ILE A 200 -0.99 4.80 5.74
CA ILE A 200 -0.77 5.80 6.80
C ILE A 200 0.65 6.35 6.73
N ASN A 201 1.67 5.51 6.59
CA ASN A 201 3.07 5.97 6.49
C ASN A 201 3.30 6.91 5.29
N ILE A 202 2.61 6.66 4.18
CA ILE A 202 2.66 7.54 3.00
C ILE A 202 2.01 8.89 3.32
N GLU A 203 0.87 8.91 4.00
CA GLU A 203 0.21 10.13 4.44
C GLU A 203 1.13 10.97 5.35
N GLU A 204 1.74 10.34 6.36
CA GLU A 204 2.66 10.99 7.29
C GLU A 204 3.86 11.59 6.53
N THR A 205 4.34 10.87 5.51
CA THR A 205 5.43 11.34 4.65
C THR A 205 5.01 12.52 3.78
N VAL A 206 3.80 12.52 3.22
CA VAL A 206 3.23 13.65 2.47
C VAL A 206 3.12 14.88 3.38
N GLN A 207 2.65 14.70 4.60
CA GLN A 207 2.59 15.75 5.61
C GLN A 207 3.98 16.30 5.95
N PHE A 208 4.98 15.43 6.10
CA PHE A 208 6.37 15.83 6.27
C PHE A 208 6.89 16.66 5.10
N ILE A 209 6.62 16.25 3.86
CA ILE A 209 7.01 17.02 2.65
C ILE A 209 6.44 18.44 2.73
N ARG A 210 5.15 18.56 3.09
CA ARG A 210 4.41 19.83 3.19
C ARG A 210 4.89 20.71 4.34
N THR A 211 5.03 20.16 5.54
CA THR A 211 5.18 20.93 6.79
C THR A 211 6.60 20.92 7.37
N GLY A 212 7.41 19.94 6.98
CA GLY A 212 8.74 19.69 7.56
C GLY A 212 8.72 18.96 8.90
N LYS A 213 7.57 18.44 9.34
CA LYS A 213 7.43 17.68 10.59
C LYS A 213 6.79 16.32 10.32
N PHE A 214 7.28 15.28 10.99
CA PHE A 214 6.57 14.01 11.08
C PHE A 214 5.50 14.13 12.18
N GLU A 215 4.28 13.74 11.86
CA GLU A 215 3.25 13.43 12.85
C GLU A 215 3.14 11.92 12.94
N GLU A 216 3.22 11.36 14.15
CA GLU A 216 3.14 9.90 14.37
C GLU A 216 1.66 9.48 14.44
N LEU A 217 1.01 9.34 13.29
CA LEU A 217 -0.40 8.95 13.18
C LEU A 217 -0.65 7.53 13.60
N GLN A 218 0.28 6.62 13.33
CA GLN A 218 0.18 5.26 13.84
C GLN A 218 0.06 5.24 15.37
N GLU A 219 0.81 6.08 16.07
CA GLU A 219 0.74 6.17 17.54
C GLU A 219 -0.64 6.69 18.00
N TYR A 220 -1.22 7.64 17.27
CA TYR A 220 -2.57 8.14 17.52
C TYR A 220 -3.63 7.05 17.31
N ILE A 221 -3.55 6.30 16.20
CA ILE A 221 -4.47 5.19 15.88
C ILE A 221 -4.38 4.10 16.95
N ASN A 222 -3.16 3.70 17.33
CA ASN A 222 -2.93 2.70 18.37
C ASN A 222 -3.55 3.14 19.71
N LYS A 223 -3.31 4.38 20.15
CA LYS A 223 -3.89 4.95 21.38
C LYS A 223 -5.42 5.05 21.32
N LYS A 224 -6.01 5.24 20.15
CA LYS A 224 -7.48 5.25 19.95
C LYS A 224 -8.05 3.84 20.08
N ASN A 225 -7.36 2.84 19.52
CA ASN A 225 -7.80 1.46 19.53
C ASN A 225 -7.65 0.79 20.91
N GLU A 226 -6.65 1.17 21.72
CA GLU A 226 -6.52 0.72 23.12
C GLU A 226 -7.64 1.22 24.05
N LYS A 227 -8.39 2.25 23.64
CA LYS A 227 -9.48 2.87 24.42
C LYS A 227 -10.89 2.38 24.02
N LYS A 228 -11.00 1.52 23.00
CA LYS A 228 -12.26 0.90 22.54
C LYS A 228 -12.37 -0.52 23.09
#